data_AF-A0A0G1SL77-F1
#
_entry.id   AF-A0A0G1SL77-F1
#
_cell.length_a   1.000
_cell.length_b   1.000
_cell.length_c   1.000
_cell.angle_alpha   90.00
_cell.angle_beta   90.00
_cell.angle_gamma   90.00
#
_symmetry.space_group_name_H-M   'P 1'
#
loop_
_entity.id
_entity.type
_entity.pdbx_description
1 polymer ?
#
loop_
_entity_poly.entity_id
_entity_poly.type
_entity_poly.pdbx_seq_one_letter_code
_entity_poly.pdbx_strand_id
1 'polypeptide(L)'
;MKRGFTLIEMIVVMAIGAVVITATTVNLLGGQRRVAKLSGVEQLVADIRTAQVKTMMGAGAGVIDLAAVDLDNNLTVSSSYPDNTITLTPISGETEAGTVTLTDDTDGTVKTLYINVYGVVTQVD
;
A
#
# COMPACT_ATOMS: atom_id res chain seq x y z
N MET A 1 -11.15 -42.65 38.15
CA MET A 1 -11.82 -41.50 38.78
C MET A 1 -12.04 -40.44 37.70
N LYS A 2 -13.27 -40.20 37.25
CA LYS A 2 -13.58 -39.12 36.30
C LYS A 2 -13.88 -37.87 37.12
N ARG A 3 -12.91 -36.95 37.25
CA ARG A 3 -13.14 -35.65 37.88
C ARG A 3 -13.79 -34.75 36.82
N GLY A 4 -15.05 -34.37 37.05
CA GLY A 4 -15.76 -33.39 36.22
C GLY A 4 -15.36 -31.97 36.58
N PHE A 5 -15.46 -31.04 35.63
CA PHE A 5 -15.25 -29.61 35.86
C PHE A 5 -16.43 -29.01 36.62
N THR A 6 -16.15 -28.09 37.54
CA THR A 6 -17.19 -27.33 38.23
C THR A 6 -17.73 -26.20 37.33
N LEU A 7 -19.00 -25.83 37.54
CA LEU A 7 -19.66 -24.75 36.79
C LEU A 7 -18.91 -23.41 36.90
N ILE A 8 -18.34 -23.14 38.08
CA ILE A 8 -17.59 -21.90 38.32
C ILE A 8 -16.25 -21.87 37.57
N GLU A 9 -15.54 -23.00 37.48
CA GLU A 9 -14.29 -23.08 36.70
C GLU A 9 -14.54 -22.83 35.21
N MET A 10 -15.65 -23.35 34.67
CA MET A 10 -16.02 -23.12 33.26
C MET A 10 -16.32 -21.65 32.97
N ILE A 11 -17.04 -20.96 33.87
CA ILE A 11 -17.35 -19.53 33.71
C ILE A 11 -16.07 -18.69 33.76
N VAL A 12 -15.15 -18.99 34.68
CA VAL A 12 -13.88 -18.26 34.82
C VAL A 12 -12.99 -18.45 33.59
N VAL A 13 -12.86 -19.68 33.08
CA VAL A 13 -12.05 -19.97 31.89
C VAL A 13 -12.63 -19.29 30.66
N MET A 14 -13.95 -19.30 30.48
CA MET A 14 -14.61 -18.59 29.38
C MET A 14 -14.43 -17.06 29.49
N ALA A 15 -14.52 -16.51 30.70
CA ALA A 15 -14.32 -15.08 30.93
C ALA A 15 -12.88 -14.64 30.59
N ILE A 16 -11.87 -15.39 31.05
CA ILE A 16 -10.47 -15.12 30.72
C ILE A 16 -10.21 -15.34 29.22
N GLY A 17 -10.76 -16.41 28.65
CA GLY A 17 -10.64 -16.72 27.22
C GLY A 17 -11.21 -15.61 26.34
N ALA A 18 -12.39 -15.07 26.68
CA ALA A 18 -13.00 -13.96 25.96
C ALA A 18 -12.10 -12.71 25.98
N VAL A 19 -11.55 -12.35 27.15
CA VAL A 19 -10.65 -11.19 27.28
C VAL A 19 -9.40 -11.35 26.42
N VAL A 20 -8.77 -12.53 26.44
CA VAL A 20 -7.58 -12.82 25.63
C VAL A 20 -7.90 -12.77 24.14
N ILE A 21 -9.00 -13.39 23.70
CA ILE A 21 -9.41 -13.39 22.28
C ILE A 21 -9.68 -11.97 21.79
N THR A 22 -10.38 -11.14 22.58
CA THR A 22 -10.62 -9.74 22.24
C THR A 22 -9.31 -8.96 22.13
N ALA A 23 -8.39 -9.12 23.10
CA ALA A 23 -7.10 -8.45 23.07
C ALA A 23 -6.23 -8.89 21.87
N THR A 24 -6.22 -10.18 21.53
CA THR A 24 -5.47 -10.68 20.37
C THR A 24 -6.08 -10.22 19.05
N THR A 25 -7.41 -10.12 18.95
CA THR A 25 -8.09 -9.72 17.70
C THR A 25 -7.80 -8.26 17.37
N VAL A 26 -7.79 -7.36 18.37
CA VAL A 26 -7.43 -5.95 18.17
C VAL A 26 -5.98 -5.80 17.70
N ASN A 27 -5.07 -6.59 18.26
CA ASN A 27 -3.65 -6.56 17.86
C ASN A 27 -3.41 -7.06 16.43
N LEU A 28 -4.17 -8.05 15.96
CA LEU A 28 -4.03 -8.57 14.59
C LEU A 28 -4.60 -7.62 13.53
N LEU A 29 -5.70 -6.94 13.85
CA LEU A 29 -6.36 -6.02 12.92
C LEU A 29 -5.48 -4.80 12.58
N GLY A 30 -4.76 -4.27 13.56
CA GLY A 30 -3.80 -3.17 13.34
C GLY A 30 -2.57 -3.59 12.52
N GLY A 31 -2.10 -4.83 12.70
CA GLY A 31 -0.98 -5.39 11.94
C GLY A 31 -1.29 -5.59 10.46
N GLN A 32 -2.45 -6.16 10.13
CA GLN A 32 -2.85 -6.39 8.74
C GLN A 32 -3.00 -5.08 7.95
N ARG A 33 -3.61 -4.04 8.56
CA ARG A 33 -3.78 -2.72 7.92
C ARG A 33 -2.45 -2.03 7.61
N ARG A 34 -1.49 -2.12 8.53
CA ARG A 34 -0.15 -1.55 8.32
C ARG A 34 0.60 -2.25 7.17
N VAL A 35 0.46 -3.57 7.04
CA VAL A 35 1.13 -4.35 6.00
C VAL A 35 0.53 -4.07 4.62
N ALA A 36 -0.80 -3.99 4.51
CA ALA A 36 -1.47 -3.63 3.25
C ALA A 36 -1.03 -2.24 2.73
N LYS A 37 -0.96 -1.25 3.63
CA LYS A 37 -0.52 0.12 3.31
C LYS A 37 0.91 0.23 2.78
N LEU A 38 1.85 -0.47 3.39
CA LEU A 38 3.25 -0.48 2.95
C LEU A 38 3.39 -1.14 1.58
N SER A 39 2.62 -2.21 1.34
CA SER A 39 2.65 -2.96 0.08
C SER A 39 2.22 -2.13 -1.13
N GLY A 40 1.15 -1.33 -1.02
CA GLY A 40 0.64 -0.55 -2.16
C GLY A 40 1.60 0.55 -2.63
N VAL A 41 2.24 1.25 -1.68
CA VAL A 41 3.26 2.26 -2.00
C VAL A 41 4.51 1.61 -2.58
N GLU A 42 4.97 0.50 -2.00
CA GLU A 42 6.14 -0.23 -2.50
C GLU A 42 5.90 -0.80 -3.91
N GLN A 43 4.71 -1.33 -4.17
CA GLN A 43 4.31 -1.81 -5.49
C GLN A 43 4.31 -0.67 -6.52
N LEU A 44 3.70 0.47 -6.20
CA LEU A 44 3.69 1.60 -7.12
C LEU A 44 5.11 2.13 -7.41
N VAL A 45 5.97 2.21 -6.41
CA VAL A 45 7.39 2.58 -6.60
C VAL A 45 8.11 1.56 -7.50
N ALA A 46 7.84 0.26 -7.29
CA ALA A 46 8.42 -0.80 -8.11
C ALA A 46 7.93 -0.74 -9.57
N ASP A 47 6.65 -0.45 -9.80
CA ASP A 47 6.05 -0.32 -11.12
C ASP A 47 6.62 0.89 -11.87
N ILE A 48 6.72 2.04 -11.21
CA ILE A 48 7.35 3.25 -11.78
C ILE A 48 8.81 2.96 -12.17
N ARG A 49 9.58 2.32 -11.28
CA ARG A 49 10.96 1.96 -11.56
C ARG A 49 11.07 0.96 -12.71
N THR A 50 10.18 -0.03 -12.76
CA THR A 50 10.18 -1.04 -13.82
C THR A 50 9.88 -0.41 -15.17
N ALA A 51 8.88 0.48 -15.23
CA ALA A 51 8.56 1.24 -16.42
C ALA A 51 9.75 2.12 -16.85
N GLN A 52 10.39 2.84 -15.92
CA GLN A 52 11.58 3.65 -16.19
C GLN A 52 12.71 2.81 -16.81
N VAL A 53 13.06 1.67 -16.20
CA VAL A 53 14.10 0.78 -16.71
C VAL A 53 13.75 0.24 -18.09
N LYS A 54 12.50 -0.20 -18.28
CA LYS A 54 12.02 -0.69 -19.59
C LYS A 54 12.12 0.39 -20.68
N THR A 55 11.78 1.63 -20.37
CA THR A 55 11.87 2.78 -21.27
C THR A 55 13.32 3.13 -21.60
N MET A 56 14.21 3.07 -20.60
CA MET A 56 15.66 3.29 -20.80
C MET A 56 16.29 2.19 -21.66
N MET A 57 15.77 0.96 -21.62
CA MET A 57 16.19 -0.14 -22.49
C MET A 57 15.70 -0.02 -23.94
N GLY A 58 15.03 1.08 -24.30
CA GLY A 58 14.61 1.35 -25.67
C GLY A 58 13.32 0.66 -26.09
N ALA A 59 12.49 0.21 -25.15
CA ALA A 59 11.19 -0.40 -25.43
C ALA A 59 10.11 0.60 -25.92
N GLY A 60 10.49 1.82 -26.27
CA GLY A 60 9.59 2.93 -26.62
C GLY A 60 9.35 3.88 -25.44
N ALA A 61 8.39 4.81 -25.61
CA ALA A 61 7.99 5.71 -24.54
C ALA A 61 7.34 4.92 -23.40
N GLY A 62 7.73 5.21 -22.16
CA GLY A 62 7.08 4.60 -21.01
C GLY A 62 5.80 5.34 -20.70
N VAL A 63 4.68 4.65 -20.67
CA VAL A 63 3.42 5.22 -20.22
C VAL A 63 2.97 4.42 -19.02
N ILE A 64 2.82 5.11 -17.89
CA ILE A 64 2.31 4.55 -16.65
C ILE A 64 0.94 5.18 -16.43
N ASP A 65 -0.11 4.39 -16.61
CA ASP A 65 -1.48 4.77 -16.24
C ASP A 65 -1.66 4.47 -14.75
N LEU A 66 -1.63 5.51 -13.91
CA LEU A 66 -1.74 5.37 -12.46
C LEU A 66 -3.15 4.97 -12.03
N ALA A 67 -4.16 5.13 -12.89
CA ALA A 67 -5.54 4.72 -12.60
C ALA A 67 -5.77 3.22 -12.87
N ALA A 68 -4.92 2.59 -13.67
CA ALA A 68 -4.97 1.17 -13.98
C ALA A 68 -4.01 0.31 -13.14
N VAL A 69 -3.27 0.91 -12.20
CA VAL A 69 -2.38 0.16 -11.30
C VAL A 69 -3.23 -0.70 -10.37
N ASP A 70 -2.93 -2.00 -10.36
CA ASP A 70 -3.58 -2.99 -9.49
C ASP A 70 -3.11 -2.80 -8.05
N LEU A 71 -3.81 -1.94 -7.31
CA LEU A 71 -3.59 -1.70 -5.88
C LEU A 71 -4.69 -2.37 -5.06
N ASP A 72 -4.48 -2.49 -3.76
CA ASP A 72 -5.52 -2.94 -2.84
C ASP A 72 -6.80 -2.08 -3.00
N ASN A 73 -7.98 -2.69 -2.86
CA ASN A 73 -9.28 -2.08 -3.14
C ASN A 73 -9.61 -0.85 -2.28
N ASN A 74 -8.82 -0.60 -1.25
CA ASN A 74 -8.98 0.50 -0.30
C ASN A 74 -8.02 1.68 -0.57
N LEU A 75 -7.23 1.62 -1.66
CA LEU A 75 -6.30 2.67 -2.03
C LEU A 75 -6.79 3.43 -3.27
N THR A 76 -6.91 4.74 -3.16
CA THR A 76 -7.18 5.64 -4.28
C THR A 76 -5.92 6.40 -4.68
N VAL A 77 -5.67 6.49 -5.98
CA VAL A 77 -4.51 7.20 -6.55
C VAL A 77 -4.97 8.52 -7.16
N SER A 78 -4.24 9.58 -6.83
CA SER A 78 -4.33 10.88 -7.50
C SER A 78 -2.92 11.39 -7.80
N SER A 79 -2.77 12.28 -8.77
CA SER A 79 -1.45 12.79 -9.12
C SER A 79 -1.52 14.21 -9.66
N SER A 80 -0.35 14.86 -9.72
CA SER A 80 -0.20 16.13 -10.43
C SER A 80 -0.08 15.98 -11.95
N TYR A 81 0.00 14.73 -12.45
CA TYR A 81 0.15 14.45 -13.86
C TYR A 81 -1.21 14.50 -14.58
N PRO A 82 -1.27 15.01 -15.82
CA PRO A 82 -2.49 14.98 -16.62
C PRO A 82 -3.03 13.55 -16.74
N ASP A 83 -4.34 13.40 -16.58
CA ASP A 83 -5.04 12.12 -16.68
C ASP A 83 -4.46 11.00 -15.79
N ASN A 84 -3.81 11.37 -14.68
CA ASN A 84 -3.08 10.41 -13.83
C ASN A 84 -2.10 9.53 -14.62
N THR A 85 -1.48 10.07 -15.67
CA THR A 85 -0.60 9.33 -16.54
C THR A 85 0.81 9.92 -16.54
N ILE A 86 1.80 9.11 -16.17
CA ILE A 86 3.21 9.49 -16.25
C ILE A 86 3.74 9.05 -17.61
N THR A 87 4.24 10.01 -18.39
CA THR A 87 4.91 9.73 -19.66
C THR A 87 6.42 9.88 -19.47
N LEU A 88 7.16 8.82 -19.79
CA LEU A 88 8.61 8.71 -19.70
C LEU A 88 9.22 8.75 -21.11
N THR A 89 10.23 9.58 -21.26
CA THR A 89 10.97 9.77 -22.51
C THR A 89 11.80 8.52 -22.81
N PRO A 90 11.74 7.95 -24.04
CA PRO A 90 12.56 6.81 -24.42
C PRO A 90 14.04 7.07 -24.17
N ILE A 91 14.78 6.03 -23.77
CA ILE A 91 16.24 6.06 -23.57
C ILE A 91 16.69 6.88 -22.34
N SER A 92 16.14 8.07 -22.09
CA SER A 92 16.50 8.89 -20.92
C SER A 92 15.70 8.55 -19.66
N GLY A 93 14.46 8.07 -19.81
CA GLY A 93 13.54 7.83 -18.69
C GLY A 93 13.03 9.10 -18.02
N GLU A 94 13.24 10.28 -18.64
CA GLU A 94 12.84 11.57 -18.10
C GLU A 94 11.33 11.80 -18.21
N THR A 95 10.78 12.56 -17.26
CA THR A 95 9.38 12.96 -17.21
C THR A 95 9.26 14.36 -16.61
N GLU A 96 8.04 14.90 -16.55
CA GLU A 96 7.78 16.12 -15.80
C GLU A 96 7.93 15.86 -14.30
N ALA A 97 8.54 16.79 -13.55
CA ALA A 97 8.56 16.66 -12.09
C ALA A 97 7.13 16.77 -11.54
N GLY A 98 6.78 15.92 -10.58
CA GLY A 98 5.41 15.84 -10.09
C GLY A 98 5.27 14.99 -8.85
N THR A 99 4.03 14.84 -8.41
CA THR A 99 3.67 14.07 -7.23
C THR A 99 2.59 13.04 -7.55
N VAL A 100 2.68 11.88 -6.91
CA VAL A 100 1.62 10.87 -6.90
C VAL A 100 1.21 10.62 -5.47
N THR A 101 -0.08 10.69 -5.22
CA THR A 101 -0.68 10.64 -3.89
C THR A 101 -1.58 9.42 -3.79
N LEU A 102 -1.29 8.55 -2.82
CA LEU A 102 -2.16 7.45 -2.44
C LEU A 102 -2.95 7.86 -1.20
N THR A 103 -4.27 7.69 -1.26
CA THR A 103 -5.17 7.86 -0.12
C THR A 103 -5.75 6.51 0.25
N ASP A 104 -5.65 6.14 1.53
CA ASP A 104 -6.37 4.98 2.06
C ASP A 104 -7.78 5.41 2.44
N ASP A 105 -8.78 4.90 1.73
CA ASP A 105 -10.19 5.25 1.92
C ASP A 105 -10.77 4.72 3.23
N THR A 106 -10.06 3.81 3.91
CA THR A 106 -10.47 3.21 5.19
C THR A 106 -10.23 4.15 6.37
N ASP A 107 -9.11 4.89 6.34
CA ASP A 107 -8.66 5.73 7.45
C ASP A 107 -8.31 7.18 7.05
N GLY A 108 -8.40 7.50 5.75
CA GLY A 108 -8.11 8.81 5.18
C GLY A 108 -6.63 9.16 5.17
N THR A 109 -5.72 8.22 5.47
CA THR A 109 -4.30 8.52 5.47
C THR A 109 -3.80 8.74 4.05
N VAL A 110 -2.96 9.76 3.89
CA VAL A 110 -2.36 10.13 2.62
C VAL A 110 -0.86 9.82 2.62
N LYS A 111 -0.38 9.25 1.53
CA LYS A 111 1.04 9.07 1.23
C LYS A 111 1.38 9.76 -0.08
N THR A 112 2.44 10.58 -0.10
CA THR A 112 2.81 11.36 -1.29
C THR A 112 4.21 10.98 -1.78
N LEU A 113 4.29 10.52 -3.02
CA LEU A 113 5.51 10.23 -3.75
C LEU A 113 5.94 11.47 -4.53
N TYR A 114 7.21 11.83 -4.42
CA TYR A 114 7.79 12.95 -5.18
C TYR A 114 8.68 12.40 -6.29
N ILE A 115 8.33 12.71 -7.54
CA ILE A 115 9.02 12.26 -8.73
C ILE A 115 9.78 13.45 -9.32
N ASN A 116 11.07 13.26 -9.57
CA ASN A 116 11.89 14.28 -10.20
C ASN A 116 11.83 14.20 -11.74
N VAL A 117 12.46 15.17 -12.40
CA VAL A 117 12.53 15.22 -13.87
C VAL A 117 13.20 13.99 -14.51
N TYR A 118 13.97 13.24 -13.74
CA TYR A 118 14.62 12.02 -14.19
C TYR A 118 13.73 10.78 -14.09
N GLY A 119 12.44 10.93 -13.75
CA GLY A 119 11.49 9.81 -13.61
C GLY A 119 11.72 8.96 -12.37
N VAL A 120 12.47 9.48 -11.39
CA VAL A 120 12.82 8.76 -10.16
C VAL A 120 12.01 9.28 -8.98
N VAL A 121 11.47 8.34 -8.20
CA VAL A 121 10.89 8.63 -6.88
C VAL A 121 12.00 9.03 -5.91
N THR A 122 11.97 10.27 -5.45
CA THR A 122 12.99 10.87 -4.56
C THR A 122 12.59 10.86 -3.09
N GLN A 123 11.30 10.90 -2.79
CA GLN A 123 10.77 10.97 -1.44
C GLN A 123 9.38 10.32 -1.37
N VAL A 124 9.06 9.77 -0.19
CA VAL A 124 7.74 9.25 0.18
C VAL A 124 7.36 9.83 1.54
N ASP A 125 6.36 10.71 1.56
CA ASP A 125 5.76 11.27 2.79
C ASP A 125 4.62 10.39 3.28
#